data_AF-A0A3M3W3S9-F1
#
_entry.id   AF-A0A3M3W3S9-F1
#
_cell.length_a   1.000
_cell.length_b   1.000
_cell.length_c   1.000
_cell.angle_alpha   90.00
_cell.angle_beta   90.00
_cell.angle_gamma   90.00
#
_symmetry.space_group_name_H-M   'P 1'
#
loop_
_entity.id
_entity.type
_entity.pdbx_description
1 polymer ?
#
loop_
_entity_poly.entity_id
_entity_poly.type
_entity_poly.pdbx_seq_one_letter_code
_entity_poly.pdbx_strand_id
1 'polypeptide(L)'
;MGGMTQEWDAGRLDSDLEGVGFDTLAVRAGQHRTPEGEHGDPMFFTSSYVFRTAADAAARFAGEVPGNVYSRYTNPTVRSFEE
;
A
#
# COMPACT_ATOMS: atom_id res chain seq x y z
N MET A 1 5.38 -25.56 20.01
CA MET A 1 5.82 -24.58 19.00
C MET A 1 4.61 -24.13 18.21
N GLY A 2 3.87 -23.14 18.71
CA GLY A 2 2.79 -22.51 17.95
C GLY A 2 3.43 -21.59 16.92
N GLY A 3 3.38 -21.96 15.65
CA GLY A 3 3.93 -21.16 14.56
C GLY A 3 3.22 -19.81 14.53
N MET A 4 3.96 -18.74 14.76
CA MET A 4 3.56 -17.43 14.28
C MET A 4 3.59 -17.50 12.76
N THR A 5 2.46 -17.80 12.12
CA THR A 5 2.22 -17.23 10.80
C THR A 5 2.22 -15.72 11.03
N GLN A 6 3.33 -15.07 10.69
CA GLN A 6 3.44 -13.61 10.70
C GLN A 6 2.55 -13.10 9.56
N GLU A 7 1.24 -13.08 9.80
CA GLU A 7 0.29 -12.47 8.88
C GLU A 7 0.62 -10.98 8.82
N TRP A 8 0.86 -10.48 7.60
CA TRP A 8 1.19 -9.09 7.39
C TRP A 8 -0.04 -8.22 7.65
N ASP A 9 0.14 -7.16 8.43
CA ASP A 9 -0.87 -6.16 8.73
C ASP A 9 -0.50 -4.83 8.06
N ALA A 10 -1.30 -4.41 7.08
CA ALA A 10 -1.03 -3.23 6.30
C ALA A 10 -1.08 -1.97 7.17
N GLY A 11 -0.04 -1.13 7.08
CA GLY A 11 0.07 0.12 7.85
C GLY A 11 0.67 -0.04 9.24
N ARG A 12 0.92 -1.27 9.72
CA ARG A 12 1.55 -1.51 11.03
C ARG A 12 2.92 -0.83 11.20
N LEU A 13 3.66 -0.65 10.10
CA LEU A 13 4.99 -0.04 10.08
C LEU A 13 4.98 1.40 9.58
N ASP A 14 3.81 2.00 9.40
CA ASP A 14 3.68 3.40 9.01
C ASP A 14 3.99 4.29 10.23
N SER A 15 4.49 5.50 9.96
CA SER A 15 4.85 6.42 11.06
C SER A 15 3.58 7.01 11.68
N ASP A 16 3.54 7.13 13.00
CA ASP A 16 2.58 8.01 13.66
C ASP A 16 3.01 9.46 13.43
N LEU A 17 2.18 10.21 12.69
CA LEU A 17 2.47 11.58 12.27
C LEU A 17 1.50 12.58 12.93
N GLU A 18 0.77 12.19 13.98
CA GLU A 18 -0.11 13.12 14.68
C GLU A 18 0.69 14.28 15.31
N GLY A 19 0.35 15.50 14.93
CA GLY A 19 0.94 16.72 15.51
C GLY A 19 2.40 17.03 15.12
N VAL A 20 2.98 16.31 14.15
CA VAL A 20 4.37 16.56 13.71
C VAL A 20 4.45 17.79 12.78
N GLY A 21 5.65 18.39 12.70
CA GLY A 21 5.90 19.58 11.87
C GLY A 21 6.02 19.29 10.38
N PHE A 22 5.88 20.34 9.55
CA PHE A 22 5.93 20.25 8.09
C PHE A 22 7.20 19.56 7.56
N ASP A 23 8.38 19.91 8.10
CA ASP A 23 9.65 19.32 7.66
C ASP A 23 9.72 17.81 7.92
N THR A 24 9.03 17.31 8.95
CA THR A 24 8.92 15.87 9.22
C THR A 24 7.95 15.21 8.24
N LEU A 25 6.80 15.85 7.97
CA LEU A 25 5.84 15.36 6.98
C LEU A 25 6.49 15.25 5.59
N ALA A 26 7.26 16.25 5.17
CA ALA A 26 7.97 16.25 3.88
C ALA A 26 8.94 15.08 3.70
N VAL A 27 9.36 14.42 4.78
CA VAL A 27 10.26 13.26 4.75
C VAL A 27 9.51 11.94 4.93
N ARG A 28 8.35 11.93 5.59
CA ARG A 28 7.72 10.70 6.11
C ARG A 28 6.27 10.47 5.69
N ALA A 29 5.54 11.49 5.25
CA ALA A 29 4.16 11.35 4.80
C ALA A 29 4.08 10.50 3.52
N GLY A 30 2.96 9.81 3.30
CA GLY A 30 2.70 8.96 2.13
C GLY A 30 3.50 7.64 2.09
N GLN A 31 4.45 7.42 3.01
CA GLN A 31 5.24 6.20 3.06
C GLN A 31 4.41 5.03 3.63
N HIS A 32 4.17 4.02 2.79
CA HIS A 32 3.49 2.79 3.17
C HIS A 32 4.39 1.58 2.93
N ARG A 33 4.76 0.90 4.02
CA ARG A 33 5.68 -0.25 3.92
C ARG A 33 4.98 -1.49 3.42
N THR A 34 5.70 -2.28 2.64
CA THR A 34 5.27 -3.61 2.22
C THR A 34 5.63 -4.66 3.29
N PRO A 35 5.24 -5.94 3.11
CA PRO A 35 5.66 -7.03 4.01
C PRO A 35 7.17 -7.19 4.18
N GLU A 36 7.99 -6.62 3.28
CA GLU A 36 9.46 -6.66 3.37
C GLU A 36 10.02 -5.70 4.45
N GLY A 37 9.22 -4.75 4.94
CA GLY A 37 9.63 -3.83 5.99
C GLY A 37 10.75 -2.87 5.56
N GLU A 38 10.76 -2.50 4.28
CA GLU A 38 11.79 -1.65 3.69
C GLU A 38 11.84 -0.24 4.31
N HIS A 39 13.03 0.37 4.30
CA HIS A 39 13.19 1.73 4.82
C HIS A 39 12.76 2.80 3.80
N GLY A 40 13.22 2.66 2.55
CA GLY A 40 12.90 3.58 1.46
C GLY A 40 11.69 3.11 0.65
N ASP A 41 11.10 4.02 -0.12
CA ASP A 41 9.82 3.73 -0.78
C ASP A 41 9.95 2.70 -1.92
N PRO A 42 9.04 1.71 -1.95
CA PRO A 42 9.01 0.70 -2.99
C PRO A 42 8.59 1.28 -4.36
N MET A 43 9.25 0.82 -5.43
CA MET A 43 8.89 1.18 -6.81
C MET A 43 8.12 0.06 -7.50
N PHE A 44 6.84 0.30 -7.80
CA PHE A 44 5.94 -0.65 -8.44
C PHE A 44 5.88 -0.44 -9.96
N PHE A 45 6.90 -0.92 -10.67
CA PHE A 45 6.97 -0.90 -12.14
C PHE A 45 6.11 -1.98 -12.80
N THR A 46 4.80 -1.85 -12.65
CA THR A 46 3.82 -2.73 -13.28
C THR A 46 2.69 -1.91 -13.90
N SER A 47 2.08 -2.43 -14.96
CA SER A 47 0.85 -1.89 -15.52
C SER A 47 -0.41 -2.51 -14.89
N SER A 48 -0.33 -3.74 -14.39
CA SER A 48 -1.49 -4.53 -13.94
C SER A 48 -1.24 -5.27 -12.62
N TYR A 49 -2.33 -5.77 -12.03
CA TYR A 49 -2.35 -6.46 -10.74
C TYR A 49 -3.09 -7.79 -10.84
N VAL A 50 -2.73 -8.74 -9.98
CA VAL A 50 -3.35 -10.06 -9.91
C VAL A 50 -4.48 -10.08 -8.89
N PHE A 51 -5.48 -10.93 -9.14
CA PHE A 51 -6.65 -11.12 -8.27
C PHE A 51 -6.62 -12.51 -7.66
N ARG A 52 -7.11 -12.64 -6.42
CA ARG A 52 -7.12 -13.95 -5.73
C ARG A 52 -8.13 -14.91 -6.37
N THR A 53 -9.26 -14.38 -6.82
CA THR A 53 -10.34 -15.10 -7.49
C THR A 53 -11.01 -14.21 -8.53
N ALA A 54 -11.83 -14.80 -9.41
CA ALA A 54 -12.65 -14.02 -10.35
C ALA A 54 -13.66 -13.11 -9.64
N ALA A 55 -14.21 -13.55 -8.50
CA ALA A 55 -15.11 -12.73 -7.69
C ALA A 55 -14.40 -11.51 -7.07
N ASP A 56 -13.16 -11.67 -6.59
CA ASP A 56 -12.32 -10.57 -6.09
C ASP A 56 -12.03 -9.53 -7.19
N ALA A 57 -11.75 -10.01 -8.42
CA ALA A 57 -11.64 -9.12 -9.57
C ALA A 57 -12.93 -8.33 -9.79
N ALA A 58 -14.08 -9.01 -9.93
CA ALA A 58 -15.38 -8.37 -10.17
C ALA A 58 -15.72 -7.31 -9.12
N ALA A 59 -15.52 -7.61 -7.83
CA ALA A 59 -15.79 -6.68 -6.74
C ALA A 59 -14.88 -5.43 -6.79
N ARG A 60 -13.60 -5.57 -7.15
CA ARG A 60 -12.70 -4.41 -7.33
C ARG A 60 -13.08 -3.56 -8.55
N PHE A 61 -13.44 -4.20 -9.66
CA PHE A 61 -13.91 -3.48 -10.84
C PHE A 61 -15.23 -2.74 -10.58
N ALA A 62 -16.10 -3.28 -9.72
CA ALA A 62 -17.34 -2.65 -9.28
C ALA A 62 -17.14 -1.55 -8.22
N GLY A 63 -15.93 -1.44 -7.64
CA GLY A 63 -15.62 -0.50 -6.56
C GLY A 63 -16.16 -0.91 -5.19
N GLU A 64 -16.64 -2.15 -5.04
CA GLU A 64 -17.17 -2.70 -3.79
C GLU A 64 -16.06 -3.01 -2.79
N VAL A 65 -14.87 -3.37 -3.30
CA VAL A 65 -13.66 -3.66 -2.53
C VAL A 65 -12.53 -2.77 -3.02
N PRO A 66 -11.79 -2.08 -2.14
CA PRO A 66 -10.65 -1.28 -2.55
C PRO A 66 -9.54 -2.17 -3.08
N GLY A 67 -8.78 -1.66 -4.05
CA GLY A 67 -7.61 -2.35 -4.56
C GLY A 67 -7.16 -1.81 -5.90
N ASN A 68 -5.93 -2.16 -6.27
CA ASN A 68 -5.40 -1.78 -7.56
C ASN A 68 -5.99 -2.66 -8.68
N VAL A 69 -6.29 -2.04 -9.81
CA VAL A 69 -6.80 -2.73 -11.02
C VAL A 69 -5.83 -2.53 -12.18
N TYR A 70 -5.51 -1.27 -12.49
CA TYR A 70 -4.63 -0.92 -13.60
C TYR A 70 -3.91 0.41 -13.32
N SER A 71 -2.60 0.46 -13.59
CA SER A 71 -1.74 1.58 -13.22
C SER A 71 -2.06 2.89 -13.94
N ARG A 72 -2.91 2.88 -14.98
CA ARG A 72 -3.42 4.13 -15.57
C ARG A 72 -4.20 4.99 -14.56
N TYR A 73 -4.80 4.37 -13.55
CA TYR A 73 -5.62 5.06 -12.55
C TYR A 73 -5.14 4.82 -11.12
N THR A 74 -4.52 3.66 -10.83
CA THR A 74 -4.10 3.31 -9.47
C THR A 74 -2.72 2.64 -9.49
N ASN A 75 -1.71 3.28 -8.89
CA ASN A 75 -0.39 2.69 -8.66
C ASN A 75 0.11 3.06 -7.26
N PRO A 76 0.59 2.11 -6.43
CA PRO A 76 1.02 2.41 -5.07
C PRO A 76 2.13 3.45 -4.98
N THR A 77 3.11 3.44 -5.88
CA THR A 77 4.20 4.44 -5.89
C THR A 77 3.66 5.83 -6.23
N VAL A 78 2.67 5.93 -7.13
CA VAL A 78 2.03 7.22 -7.45
C VAL A 78 1.18 7.71 -6.28
N ARG A 79 0.40 6.83 -5.66
CA ARG A 79 -0.44 7.18 -4.50
C ARG A 79 0.38 7.73 -3.34
N SER A 80 1.52 7.11 -3.02
CA SER A 80 2.43 7.62 -1.98
C SER A 80 2.96 9.04 -2.26
N PHE A 81 2.99 9.47 -3.52
CA PHE A 81 3.35 10.84 -3.88
C PHE A 81 2.16 11.83 -3.82
N GLU A 82 0.93 11.34 -3.97
CA GLU A 82 -0.30 12.16 -3.98
C GLU A 82 -0.80 12.53 -2.57
N GLU A 83 -0.39 11.78 -1.56
CA GLU A 83 -0.71 11.99 -0.13
C GLU A 83 0.16 13.05 0.55
#